data_AF-R6DKZ7-F1
#
_entry.id   AF-R6DKZ7-F1
#
_cell.length_a   1.000
_cell.length_b   1.000
_cell.length_c   1.000
_cell.angle_alpha   90.00
_cell.angle_beta   90.00
_cell.angle_gamma   90.00
#
_symmetry.space_group_name_H-M   'P 1'
#
loop_
_entity.id
_entity.type
_entity.pdbx_description
1 polymer ?
#
loop_
_entity_poly.entity_id
_entity_poly.type
_entity_poly.pdbx_seq_one_letter_code
_entity_poly.pdbx_strand_id
1 'polypeptide(L)'
;MLQKIANSLVHGNFRTKLFLWSVIALGTAALILLAAALALGMPALGAGAAGFGFVGLVTSQSVSLKDLEKPRKKKTSKPKVKEPADGSKGQSSDSSKEQENGSKERNDRLKKEQETGRQKSNRYKKEQEKTKFLHSVDAKTMKKNMKKHKVNQIHVKVMVDSYPEKQIEQSPAVVWRTDTMLHFMIMSAQVEEFEVPLMDIKGILLVKNVPADPQKDYAFYKYNSFIGKMFRPFLPAYREKNNQGNLEFTKNTFRIDPGIYLTNTSVANLQSVLLPDVAFLVDDKVTSSTYFNEYFKEVYRNSILCKNGIINLEGYKEKVEITLDALLTAPISGEEFVQTLRELKKYHLITQQYVTEYTQKYRTINMDKTN
;
A
#
# COMPACT_ATOMS: atom_id res chain seq x y z
N MET A 1 2.72 21.38 20.12
CA MET A 1 3.69 20.26 20.06
C MET A 1 4.05 19.71 21.44
N LEU A 2 4.37 20.56 22.43
CA LEU A 2 4.71 20.13 23.80
C LEU A 2 3.63 19.26 24.48
N GLN A 3 2.34 19.58 24.32
CA GLN A 3 1.24 18.74 24.84
C GLN A 3 1.16 17.35 24.19
N LYS A 4 1.51 17.21 22.90
CA LYS A 4 1.57 15.91 22.21
C LYS A 4 2.75 15.09 22.70
N ILE A 5 3.91 15.72 22.93
CA ILE A 5 5.11 15.08 23.49
C ILE A 5 4.85 14.63 24.94
N ALA A 6 4.20 15.47 25.75
CA ALA A 6 3.81 15.13 27.13
C ALA A 6 2.79 13.97 27.18
N ASN A 7 1.75 14.00 26.33
CA ASN A 7 0.79 12.89 26.26
C ASN A 7 1.42 11.60 25.74
N SER A 8 2.37 11.66 24.81
CA SER A 8 3.13 10.49 24.34
C SER A 8 4.14 9.95 25.35
N LEU A 9 4.67 10.79 26.25
CA LEU A 9 5.53 10.37 27.36
C LEU A 9 4.75 9.58 28.43
N VAL A 10 3.47 9.91 28.66
CA VAL A 10 2.64 9.25 29.68
C VAL A 10 1.85 8.06 29.12
N HIS A 11 1.32 8.15 27.90
CA HIS A 11 0.41 7.15 27.32
C HIS A 11 0.99 6.38 26.11
N GLY A 12 2.25 6.65 25.73
CA GLY A 12 2.90 5.96 24.60
C GLY A 12 3.32 4.51 24.90
N ASN A 13 3.51 3.73 23.83
CA ASN A 13 4.09 2.38 23.89
C ASN A 13 5.50 2.41 24.53
N PHE A 14 5.91 1.36 25.24
CA PHE A 14 7.18 1.29 26.01
C PHE A 14 8.41 1.73 25.20
N ARG A 15 8.45 1.37 23.91
CA ARG A 15 9.54 1.77 22.99
C ARG A 15 9.54 3.26 22.65
N THR A 16 8.36 3.87 22.51
CA THR A 16 8.20 5.31 22.27
C THR A 16 8.59 6.12 23.50
N LYS A 17 8.21 5.63 24.70
CA LYS A 17 8.65 6.21 25.98
C LYS A 17 10.18 6.15 26.11
N LEU A 18 10.78 5.00 25.86
CA LEU A 18 12.24 4.83 25.94
C LEU A 18 13.00 5.74 24.99
N PHE A 19 12.50 5.92 23.76
CA PHE A 19 13.11 6.83 22.78
C PHE A 19 13.01 8.30 23.20
N LEU A 20 11.83 8.75 23.62
CA LEU A 20 11.63 10.13 24.08
C LEU A 20 12.48 10.46 25.31
N TRP A 21 12.56 9.54 26.27
CA TRP A 21 13.44 9.69 27.44
C TRP A 21 14.92 9.67 27.07
N SER A 22 15.32 8.88 26.07
CA SER A 22 16.71 8.86 25.58
C SER A 22 17.12 10.18 24.94
N VAL A 23 16.25 10.80 24.15
CA VAL A 23 16.54 12.10 23.49
C VAL A 23 16.62 13.22 24.53
N ILE A 24 15.72 13.22 25.51
CA ILE A 24 15.73 14.21 26.60
C ILE A 24 16.98 14.04 27.47
N ALA A 25 17.34 12.80 27.83
CA ALA A 25 18.54 12.50 28.63
C ALA A 25 19.85 12.90 27.91
N LEU A 26 19.92 12.68 26.59
CA LEU A 26 21.07 13.10 25.79
C LEU A 26 21.17 14.64 25.70
N GLY A 27 20.03 15.32 25.54
CA GLY A 27 19.97 16.78 25.52
C GLY A 27 20.39 17.42 26.84
N THR A 28 19.93 16.87 27.98
CA THR A 28 20.34 17.37 29.31
C THR A 28 21.80 17.06 29.61
N ALA A 29 22.31 15.88 29.23
CA ALA A 29 23.72 15.55 29.40
C ALA A 29 24.65 16.51 28.60
N ALA A 30 24.26 16.88 27.38
CA ALA A 30 25.01 17.83 26.57
C ALA A 30 25.08 19.23 27.22
N LEU A 31 23.96 19.71 27.80
CA LEU A 31 23.92 21.00 28.50
C LEU A 31 24.75 21.00 29.78
N ILE A 32 24.72 19.90 30.55
CA ILE A 32 25.52 19.76 31.78
C ILE A 32 27.02 19.76 31.46
N LEU A 33 27.43 19.02 30.42
CA LEU A 33 28.83 18.98 29.99
C LEU A 33 29.31 20.33 29.44
N LEU A 34 28.44 21.08 28.75
CA LEU A 34 28.76 22.42 28.26
C LEU A 34 28.97 23.41 29.43
N ALA A 35 28.08 23.38 30.43
CA ALA A 35 28.21 24.20 31.63
C ALA A 35 29.48 23.85 32.43
N ALA A 36 29.79 22.56 32.58
CA ALA A 36 31.01 22.10 33.25
C ALA A 36 32.28 22.51 32.49
N ALA A 37 32.26 22.48 31.15
CA ALA A 37 33.39 22.93 30.33
C ALA A 37 33.68 24.44 30.50
N LEU A 38 32.63 25.27 30.60
CA LEU A 38 32.75 26.71 30.83
C LEU A 38 33.21 27.03 32.26
N ALA A 39 32.72 26.29 33.26
CA ALA A 39 33.07 26.53 34.66
C ALA A 39 34.48 26.05 35.03
N LEU A 40 34.95 24.94 34.44
CA LEU A 40 36.25 24.34 34.76
C LEU A 40 37.35 24.68 33.74
N GLY A 41 37.01 25.40 32.65
CA GLY A 41 37.97 25.77 31.61
C GLY A 41 38.60 24.58 30.88
N MET A 42 37.95 23.41 30.92
CA MET A 42 38.47 22.17 30.33
C MET A 42 37.89 21.94 28.92
N PRO A 43 38.67 22.12 27.84
CA PRO A 43 38.17 22.03 26.47
C PRO A 43 37.68 20.62 26.10
N ALA A 44 38.23 19.58 26.75
CA ALA A 44 37.83 18.19 26.53
C ALA A 44 36.37 17.90 26.88
N LEU A 45 35.81 18.59 27.90
CA LEU A 45 34.40 18.48 28.25
C LEU A 45 33.49 19.16 27.21
N GLY A 46 33.96 20.27 26.62
CA GLY A 46 33.29 20.94 25.51
C GLY A 46 33.22 20.08 24.25
N ALA A 47 34.28 19.33 23.95
CA ALA A 47 34.27 18.34 22.86
C ALA A 47 33.28 17.19 23.14
N GLY A 48 33.17 16.75 24.39
CA GLY A 48 32.15 15.78 24.83
C GLY A 48 30.72 16.29 24.63
N ALA A 49 30.44 17.54 25.02
CA ALA A 49 29.14 18.19 24.81
C ALA A 49 28.79 18.30 23.32
N ALA A 50 29.77 18.65 22.47
CA ALA A 50 29.60 18.69 21.02
C ALA A 50 29.31 17.29 20.44
N GLY A 51 29.96 16.24 20.95
CA GLY A 51 29.72 14.86 20.56
C GLY A 51 28.29 14.39 20.88
N PHE A 52 27.81 14.63 22.10
CA PHE A 52 26.43 14.31 22.48
C PHE A 52 25.39 15.16 21.74
N GLY A 53 25.68 16.44 21.53
CA GLY A 53 24.86 17.33 20.71
C GLY A 53 24.76 16.85 19.26
N PHE A 54 25.87 16.38 18.67
CA PHE A 54 25.91 15.83 17.32
C PHE A 54 25.16 14.50 17.21
N VAL A 55 25.29 13.60 18.18
CA VAL A 55 24.50 12.35 18.21
C VAL A 55 23.00 12.63 18.38
N GLY A 56 22.63 13.63 19.19
CA GLY A 56 21.25 14.13 19.30
C GLY A 56 20.74 14.78 18.01
N LEU A 57 21.59 15.51 17.30
CA LEU A 57 21.30 16.10 15.99
C LEU A 57 21.16 15.05 14.89
N VAL A 58 22.03 14.04 14.83
CA VAL A 58 21.95 12.94 13.84
C VAL A 58 20.73 12.06 14.08
N THR A 59 20.39 11.80 15.35
CA THR A 59 19.16 11.05 15.67
C THR A 59 17.90 11.86 15.37
N SER A 60 17.95 13.20 15.46
CA SER A 60 16.82 14.09 15.08
C SER A 60 16.75 14.43 13.58
N GLN A 61 17.88 14.46 12.86
CA GLN A 61 17.97 14.75 11.42
C GLN A 61 17.92 13.51 10.50
N SER A 62 17.92 12.29 11.06
CA SER A 62 17.56 11.09 10.31
C SER A 62 16.09 11.09 9.82
N VAL A 63 15.33 12.14 10.16
CA VAL A 63 14.12 12.57 9.47
C VAL A 63 14.46 13.78 8.58
N SER A 64 14.76 13.46 7.30
CA SER A 64 14.75 14.29 6.08
C SER A 64 15.51 15.65 6.06
N LEU A 65 16.58 15.72 5.24
CA LEU A 65 16.72 16.61 4.06
C LEU A 65 18.21 16.76 3.65
N LYS A 66 18.52 16.28 2.43
CA LYS A 66 19.51 16.77 1.42
C LYS A 66 20.28 15.61 0.77
N ASP A 67 19.81 15.21 -0.41
CA ASP A 67 20.70 14.84 -1.53
C ASP A 67 20.13 15.51 -2.78
N LEU A 68 20.69 16.68 -3.11
CA LEU A 68 20.46 17.45 -4.31
C LEU A 68 21.78 17.53 -5.09
N GLU A 69 21.67 17.29 -6.40
CA GLU A 69 22.66 17.44 -7.50
C GLU A 69 23.65 16.27 -7.70
N LYS A 70 23.86 15.64 -8.87
CA LYS A 70 23.55 15.86 -10.31
C LYS A 70 24.06 14.59 -11.10
N PRO A 71 24.04 14.48 -12.46
CA PRO A 71 22.92 14.22 -13.38
C PRO A 71 23.07 12.99 -14.35
N ARG A 72 21.93 12.57 -14.92
CA ARG A 72 21.61 11.96 -16.25
C ARG A 72 22.65 11.13 -17.05
N LYS A 73 22.14 10.02 -17.64
CA LYS A 73 22.30 9.70 -19.09
C LYS A 73 21.13 8.87 -19.66
N LYS A 74 20.45 9.43 -20.68
CA LYS A 74 19.46 8.77 -21.56
C LYS A 74 20.17 7.92 -22.62
N LYS A 75 19.54 6.82 -23.06
CA LYS A 75 19.66 6.32 -24.44
C LYS A 75 18.29 5.89 -24.99
N THR A 76 17.94 6.53 -26.10
CA THR A 76 16.82 6.29 -27.02
C THR A 76 17.18 5.22 -28.06
N SER A 77 16.19 4.49 -28.55
CA SER A 77 16.21 3.89 -29.90
C SER A 77 14.80 3.69 -30.49
N LYS A 78 14.54 4.38 -31.61
CA LYS A 78 13.42 4.15 -32.56
C LYS A 78 13.69 2.90 -33.42
N PRO A 79 12.66 2.38 -34.13
CA PRO A 79 12.89 1.95 -35.52
C PRO A 79 12.02 2.69 -36.55
N LYS A 80 12.57 2.71 -37.77
CA LYS A 80 12.13 3.40 -39.00
C LYS A 80 11.08 2.62 -39.79
N VAL A 81 10.22 3.37 -40.47
CA VAL A 81 9.41 2.99 -41.63
C VAL A 81 10.30 2.89 -42.89
N LYS A 82 9.99 1.95 -43.80
CA LYS A 82 10.32 2.01 -45.23
C LYS A 82 9.18 1.37 -46.05
N GLU A 83 8.60 2.18 -46.92
CA GLU A 83 7.91 1.83 -48.18
C GLU A 83 8.97 1.57 -49.29
N PRO A 84 8.67 0.83 -50.39
CA PRO A 84 7.98 1.43 -51.55
C PRO A 84 7.03 0.54 -52.39
N ALA A 85 6.01 1.21 -52.94
CA ALA A 85 5.43 1.25 -54.29
C ALA A 85 5.50 0.07 -55.32
N ASP A 86 4.29 -0.29 -55.79
CA ASP A 86 3.76 -0.32 -57.18
C ASP A 86 4.09 -1.47 -58.18
N GLY A 87 3.06 -1.94 -58.91
CA GLY A 87 3.20 -2.85 -60.06
C GLY A 87 2.10 -3.89 -60.37
N SER A 88 0.91 -3.45 -60.77
CA SER A 88 -0.07 -4.03 -61.74
C SER A 88 -0.33 -5.57 -61.94
N LYS A 89 -1.65 -5.87 -61.89
CA LYS A 89 -2.53 -6.68 -62.78
C LYS A 89 -2.23 -8.15 -63.12
N GLY A 90 -3.23 -9.00 -62.89
CA GLY A 90 -3.45 -10.26 -63.63
C GLY A 90 -4.36 -11.23 -62.88
N GLN A 91 -5.42 -11.69 -63.53
CA GLN A 91 -6.59 -12.37 -62.96
C GLN A 91 -6.51 -13.90 -63.15
N SER A 92 -7.25 -14.63 -62.29
CA SER A 92 -7.73 -16.03 -62.39
C SER A 92 -6.72 -17.19 -62.41
N SER A 93 -6.81 -18.10 -61.43
CA SER A 93 -7.67 -19.30 -61.52
C SER A 93 -7.51 -20.18 -60.27
N ASP A 94 -8.65 -20.64 -59.74
CA ASP A 94 -8.82 -21.59 -58.65
C ASP A 94 -8.15 -22.94 -58.89
N SER A 95 -7.51 -23.47 -57.84
CA SER A 95 -7.64 -24.87 -57.35
C SER A 95 -6.37 -25.35 -56.61
N SER A 96 -6.07 -24.83 -55.40
CA SER A 96 -5.05 -25.44 -54.49
C SER A 96 -5.13 -25.03 -53.01
N LYS A 97 -6.18 -24.32 -52.54
CA LYS A 97 -6.15 -23.64 -51.22
C LYS A 97 -6.62 -24.46 -50.00
N GLU A 98 -7.09 -25.69 -50.16
CA GLU A 98 -7.67 -26.44 -49.03
C GLU A 98 -6.68 -27.31 -48.23
N GLN A 99 -5.50 -27.66 -48.77
CA GLN A 99 -4.48 -28.43 -48.03
C GLN A 99 -3.48 -27.56 -47.25
N GLU A 100 -3.32 -26.28 -47.58
CA GLU A 100 -2.34 -25.39 -46.95
C GLU A 100 -2.88 -24.67 -45.69
N ASN A 101 -4.20 -24.49 -45.58
CA ASN A 101 -4.82 -23.84 -44.40
C ASN A 101 -4.90 -24.78 -43.19
N GLY A 102 -5.21 -26.07 -43.38
CA GLY A 102 -5.27 -27.04 -42.29
C GLY A 102 -3.89 -27.36 -41.68
N SER A 103 -2.83 -27.25 -42.47
CA SER A 103 -1.45 -27.46 -42.03
C SER A 103 -0.87 -26.23 -41.31
N LYS A 104 -1.27 -25.00 -41.69
CA LYS A 104 -0.97 -23.77 -40.93
C LYS A 104 -1.71 -23.71 -39.59
N GLU A 105 -3.01 -23.97 -39.54
CA GLU A 105 -3.77 -24.00 -38.28
C GLU A 105 -3.26 -25.06 -37.29
N ARG A 106 -2.92 -26.26 -37.79
CA ARG A 106 -2.37 -27.33 -36.96
C ARG A 106 -0.98 -26.98 -36.42
N ASN A 107 -0.12 -26.37 -37.24
CA ASN A 107 1.19 -25.88 -36.78
C ASN A 107 1.08 -24.71 -35.80
N ASP A 108 0.11 -23.82 -35.98
CA ASP A 108 -0.12 -22.72 -35.04
C ASP A 108 -0.69 -23.20 -33.70
N ARG A 109 -1.58 -24.21 -33.71
CA ARG A 109 -2.02 -24.88 -32.47
C ARG A 109 -0.87 -25.60 -31.76
N LEU A 110 -0.04 -26.35 -32.50
CA LEU A 110 1.13 -27.04 -31.93
C LEU A 110 2.17 -26.06 -31.38
N LYS A 111 2.39 -24.92 -32.03
CA LYS A 111 3.24 -23.84 -31.51
C LYS A 111 2.65 -23.22 -30.25
N LYS A 112 1.35 -22.92 -30.22
CA LYS A 112 0.66 -22.42 -29.02
C LYS A 112 0.75 -23.41 -27.87
N GLU A 113 0.55 -24.70 -28.12
CA GLU A 113 0.66 -25.75 -27.11
C GLU A 113 2.11 -25.90 -26.59
N GLN A 114 3.11 -25.84 -27.47
CA GLN A 114 4.52 -25.85 -27.08
C GLN A 114 4.93 -24.59 -26.30
N GLU A 115 4.46 -23.41 -26.71
CA GLU A 115 4.70 -22.15 -25.99
C GLU A 115 4.03 -22.18 -24.61
N THR A 116 2.78 -22.65 -24.54
CA THR A 116 2.05 -22.81 -23.28
C THR A 116 2.74 -23.83 -22.36
N GLY A 117 3.24 -24.93 -22.92
CA GLY A 117 4.01 -25.95 -22.20
C GLY A 117 5.34 -25.41 -21.66
N ARG A 118 6.08 -24.66 -22.47
CA ARG A 118 7.32 -23.98 -22.05
C ARG A 118 7.06 -22.94 -20.96
N GLN A 119 6.01 -22.14 -21.08
CA GLN A 119 5.62 -21.16 -20.07
C GLN A 119 5.26 -21.84 -18.74
N LYS A 120 4.48 -22.93 -18.77
CA LYS A 120 4.15 -23.71 -17.57
C LYS A 120 5.40 -24.30 -16.90
N SER A 121 6.32 -24.86 -17.69
CA SER A 121 7.59 -25.40 -17.18
C SER A 121 8.47 -24.33 -16.52
N ASN A 122 8.58 -23.15 -17.14
CA ASN A 122 9.34 -22.04 -16.59
C ASN A 122 8.73 -21.50 -15.29
N ARG A 123 7.39 -21.40 -15.22
CA ARG A 123 6.68 -20.99 -14.00
C ARG A 123 6.96 -21.95 -12.85
N TYR A 124 6.87 -23.25 -13.10
CA TYR A 124 7.13 -24.28 -12.09
C TYR A 124 8.57 -24.23 -11.55
N LYS A 125 9.57 -24.04 -12.43
CA LYS A 125 10.97 -23.86 -12.01
C LYS A 125 11.15 -22.61 -11.13
N LYS A 126 10.55 -21.48 -11.52
CA LYS A 126 10.60 -20.22 -10.75
C LYS A 126 9.97 -20.38 -9.37
N GLU A 127 8.88 -21.12 -9.27
CA GLU A 127 8.23 -21.44 -7.98
C GLU A 127 9.11 -22.34 -7.10
N GLN A 128 9.80 -23.33 -7.67
CA GLN A 128 10.74 -24.17 -6.91
C GLN A 128 11.94 -23.37 -6.40
N GLU A 129 12.52 -22.49 -7.21
CA GLU A 129 13.63 -21.63 -6.83
C GLU A 129 13.22 -20.66 -5.72
N LYS A 130 12.07 -20.00 -5.87
CA LYS A 130 11.44 -19.18 -4.83
C LYS A 130 11.26 -19.96 -3.53
N THR A 131 10.76 -21.19 -3.61
CA THR A 131 10.59 -22.03 -2.41
C THR A 131 11.92 -22.27 -1.72
N LYS A 132 12.94 -22.74 -2.44
CA LYS A 132 14.28 -23.02 -1.90
C LYS A 132 14.89 -21.76 -1.26
N PHE A 133 14.78 -20.63 -1.95
CA PHE A 133 15.27 -19.35 -1.45
C PHE A 133 14.58 -18.96 -0.14
N LEU A 134 13.25 -18.92 -0.09
CA LEU A 134 12.50 -18.49 1.09
C LEU A 134 12.73 -19.39 2.32
N HIS A 135 12.97 -20.69 2.11
CA HIS A 135 13.36 -21.61 3.18
C HIS A 135 14.78 -21.39 3.70
N SER A 136 15.68 -20.90 2.85
CA SER A 136 17.08 -20.60 3.23
C SER A 136 17.23 -19.29 4.02
N VAL A 137 16.26 -18.37 3.92
CA VAL A 137 16.34 -17.06 4.58
C VAL A 137 16.02 -17.18 6.06
N ASP A 138 17.04 -16.90 6.88
CA ASP A 138 16.94 -16.77 8.33
C ASP A 138 16.97 -15.30 8.78
N ALA A 139 16.91 -15.07 10.10
CA ALA A 139 16.94 -13.74 10.67
C ALA A 139 18.21 -12.94 10.34
N LYS A 140 19.37 -13.61 10.28
CA LYS A 140 20.67 -12.98 9.99
C LYS A 140 20.73 -12.52 8.53
N THR A 141 20.30 -13.39 7.61
CA THR A 141 20.23 -13.12 6.17
C THR A 141 19.23 -12.00 5.90
N MET A 142 18.06 -12.03 6.53
CA MET A 142 17.07 -10.95 6.43
C MET A 142 17.65 -9.60 6.89
N LYS A 143 18.29 -9.56 8.05
CA LYS A 143 18.94 -8.34 8.57
C LYS A 143 20.06 -7.84 7.65
N LYS A 144 20.86 -8.74 7.07
CA LYS A 144 21.91 -8.40 6.09
C LYS A 144 21.30 -7.78 4.83
N ASN A 145 20.22 -8.37 4.31
CA ASN A 145 19.53 -7.87 3.14
C ASN A 145 18.90 -6.49 3.40
N MET A 146 18.21 -6.32 4.53
CA MET A 146 17.66 -5.01 4.91
C MET A 146 18.73 -3.91 5.00
N LYS A 147 19.91 -4.22 5.55
CA LYS A 147 21.04 -3.29 5.58
C LYS A 147 21.57 -2.98 4.17
N LYS A 148 21.72 -4.00 3.33
CA LYS A 148 22.19 -3.86 1.94
C LYS A 148 21.28 -2.92 1.14
N HIS A 149 19.97 -3.05 1.32
CA HIS A 149 18.94 -2.24 0.66
C HIS A 149 18.62 -0.94 1.41
N LYS A 150 19.40 -0.58 2.44
CA LYS A 150 19.22 0.66 3.21
C LYS A 150 17.80 0.85 3.74
N VAL A 151 17.14 -0.25 4.12
CA VAL A 151 15.80 -0.21 4.72
C VAL A 151 15.87 0.65 6.00
N ASN A 152 15.05 1.69 6.05
CA ASN A 152 15.05 2.61 7.18
C ASN A 152 14.33 1.99 8.41
N GLN A 153 14.30 2.73 9.52
CA GLN A 153 13.64 2.27 10.74
C GLN A 153 12.11 2.18 10.59
N ILE A 154 11.51 3.05 9.77
CA ILE A 154 10.07 3.13 9.52
C ILE A 154 9.73 2.31 8.28
N HIS A 155 9.69 0.99 8.46
CA HIS A 155 9.33 0.04 7.42
C HIS A 155 8.16 -0.84 7.85
N VAL A 156 7.43 -1.35 6.87
CA VAL A 156 6.32 -2.27 7.07
C VAL A 156 6.53 -3.54 6.28
N LYS A 157 5.83 -4.58 6.68
CA LYS A 157 5.79 -5.86 5.96
C LYS A 157 4.47 -5.93 5.23
N VAL A 158 4.55 -6.35 3.97
CA VAL A 158 3.40 -6.52 3.08
C VAL A 158 3.53 -7.84 2.32
N MET A 159 2.40 -8.32 1.81
CA MET A 159 2.26 -9.39 0.85
C MET A 159 1.75 -8.80 -0.46
N VAL A 160 2.59 -8.85 -1.48
CA VAL A 160 2.23 -8.48 -2.86
C VAL A 160 1.51 -9.66 -3.48
N ASP A 161 0.24 -9.49 -3.83
CA ASP A 161 -0.55 -10.50 -4.53
C ASP A 161 -0.07 -10.65 -5.97
N SER A 162 0.11 -9.53 -6.68
CA SER A 162 0.70 -9.53 -8.00
C SER A 162 1.28 -8.16 -8.38
N TYR A 163 2.28 -8.17 -9.26
CA TYR A 163 2.73 -7.00 -10.01
C TYR A 163 3.15 -7.47 -11.41
N PRO A 164 2.23 -7.39 -12.39
CA PRO A 164 2.42 -7.99 -13.72
C PRO A 164 3.65 -7.48 -14.47
N GLU A 165 3.93 -6.18 -14.41
CA GLU A 165 5.07 -5.55 -15.13
C GLU A 165 6.41 -6.17 -14.75
N LYS A 166 6.58 -6.58 -13.48
CA LYS A 166 7.78 -7.23 -12.98
C LYS A 166 7.65 -8.75 -12.83
N GLN A 167 6.55 -9.34 -13.32
CA GLN A 167 6.26 -10.77 -13.21
C GLN A 167 6.38 -11.30 -11.76
N ILE A 168 5.89 -10.50 -10.82
CA ILE A 168 5.86 -10.81 -9.40
C ILE A 168 4.49 -11.37 -9.07
N GLU A 169 4.46 -12.53 -8.42
CA GLU A 169 3.24 -13.14 -7.91
C GLU A 169 3.44 -13.57 -6.45
N GLN A 170 2.45 -13.30 -5.61
CA GLN A 170 2.31 -13.80 -4.24
C GLN A 170 3.60 -13.74 -3.42
N SER A 171 4.23 -12.57 -3.36
CA SER A 171 5.59 -12.40 -2.82
C SER A 171 5.61 -11.43 -1.63
N PRO A 172 6.29 -11.79 -0.51
CA PRO A 172 6.44 -10.92 0.62
C PRO A 172 7.43 -9.81 0.31
N ALA A 173 7.16 -8.63 0.84
CA ALA A 173 8.04 -7.48 0.72
C ALA A 173 8.16 -6.72 2.03
N VAL A 174 9.32 -6.11 2.23
CA VAL A 174 9.50 -5.02 3.19
C VAL A 174 9.40 -3.72 2.43
N VAL A 175 8.58 -2.80 2.93
CA VAL A 175 8.29 -1.53 2.29
C VAL A 175 8.68 -0.40 3.20
N TRP A 176 9.39 0.57 2.67
CA TRP A 176 9.73 1.80 3.37
C TRP A 176 9.62 2.98 2.44
N ARG A 177 9.46 4.14 3.04
CA ARG A 177 9.29 5.40 2.32
C ARG A 177 10.54 6.28 2.49
N THR A 178 10.87 6.99 1.43
CA THR A 178 11.73 8.18 1.42
C THR A 178 10.91 9.40 1.02
N ASP A 179 11.53 10.56 0.86
CA ASP A 179 10.78 11.80 0.59
C ASP A 179 9.98 11.74 -0.71
N THR A 180 10.50 11.04 -1.72
CA THR A 180 9.94 11.00 -3.08
C THR A 180 9.55 9.59 -3.55
N MET A 181 10.03 8.54 -2.90
CA MET A 181 9.85 7.16 -3.35
C MET A 181 9.26 6.26 -2.26
N LEU A 182 8.49 5.27 -2.70
CA LEU A 182 8.11 4.10 -1.93
C LEU A 182 8.95 2.91 -2.43
N HIS A 183 9.80 2.37 -1.56
CA HIS A 183 10.72 1.28 -1.89
C HIS A 183 10.11 -0.05 -1.48
N PHE A 184 10.31 -1.07 -2.30
CA PHE A 184 9.89 -2.44 -2.06
C PHE A 184 11.10 -3.38 -2.15
N MET A 185 11.53 -3.91 -1.02
CA MET A 185 12.46 -5.05 -0.98
C MET A 185 11.64 -6.33 -1.02
N ILE A 186 11.53 -6.93 -2.19
CA ILE A 186 10.71 -8.11 -2.43
C ILE A 186 11.52 -9.40 -2.38
N MET A 187 10.93 -10.44 -1.81
CA MET A 187 11.54 -11.76 -1.69
C MET A 187 10.78 -12.74 -2.58
N SER A 188 11.33 -12.96 -3.78
CA SER A 188 10.83 -13.91 -4.78
C SER A 188 11.77 -15.13 -4.84
N ALA A 189 12.39 -15.41 -5.99
CA ALA A 189 13.52 -16.35 -6.11
C ALA A 189 14.82 -15.79 -5.52
N GLN A 190 14.90 -14.47 -5.38
CA GLN A 190 15.99 -13.74 -4.75
C GLN A 190 15.43 -12.47 -4.09
N VAL A 191 16.31 -11.72 -3.41
CA VAL A 191 15.95 -10.37 -2.95
C VAL A 191 16.16 -9.39 -4.10
N GLU A 192 15.08 -8.69 -4.44
CA GLU A 192 15.09 -7.61 -5.43
C GLU A 192 14.54 -6.35 -4.81
N GLU A 193 14.94 -5.21 -5.36
CA GLU A 193 14.39 -3.91 -4.99
C GLU A 193 13.76 -3.26 -6.20
N PHE A 194 12.61 -2.65 -5.99
CA PHE A 194 12.06 -1.69 -6.93
C PHE A 194 11.44 -0.51 -6.17
N GLU A 195 11.34 0.60 -6.86
CA GLU A 195 10.88 1.87 -6.30
C GLU A 195 9.67 2.36 -7.10
N VAL A 196 8.76 3.03 -6.40
CA VAL A 196 7.60 3.69 -6.98
C VAL A 196 7.62 5.15 -6.55
N PRO A 197 7.62 6.12 -7.47
CA PRO A 197 7.47 7.53 -7.12
C PRO A 197 6.16 7.75 -6.36
N LEU A 198 6.23 8.43 -5.22
CA LEU A 198 5.04 8.73 -4.42
C LEU A 198 4.02 9.55 -5.20
N MET A 199 4.49 10.40 -6.13
CA MET A 199 3.64 11.17 -7.04
C MET A 199 2.81 10.31 -8.01
N ASP A 200 3.24 9.08 -8.28
CA ASP A 200 2.50 8.15 -9.13
C ASP A 200 1.40 7.44 -8.34
N ILE A 201 1.49 7.40 -7.01
CA ILE A 201 0.49 6.77 -6.13
C ILE A 201 -0.69 7.72 -5.93
N LYS A 202 -1.62 7.70 -6.88
CA LYS A 202 -2.85 8.56 -6.84
C LYS A 202 -3.88 8.11 -5.80
N GLY A 203 -3.83 6.85 -5.41
CA GLY A 203 -4.78 6.26 -4.49
C GLY A 203 -4.63 4.75 -4.39
N ILE A 204 -5.40 4.14 -3.49
CA ILE A 204 -5.49 2.69 -3.32
C ILE A 204 -6.85 2.25 -3.87
N LEU A 205 -6.87 1.58 -5.02
CA LEU A 205 -8.09 1.09 -5.65
C LEU A 205 -8.45 -0.31 -5.14
N LEU A 206 -9.67 -0.47 -4.64
CA LEU A 206 -10.21 -1.79 -4.31
C LEU A 206 -10.56 -2.59 -5.57
N VAL A 207 -10.07 -3.82 -5.63
CA VAL A 207 -10.43 -4.81 -6.65
C VAL A 207 -11.18 -5.96 -5.97
N LYS A 208 -12.50 -6.02 -6.24
CA LYS A 208 -13.42 -6.90 -5.52
C LYS A 208 -13.49 -8.30 -6.16
N ASN A 209 -13.68 -9.31 -5.32
CA ASN A 209 -14.05 -10.68 -5.72
C ASN A 209 -13.07 -11.33 -6.71
N VAL A 210 -11.77 -11.10 -6.51
CA VAL A 210 -10.72 -11.80 -7.26
C VAL A 210 -10.83 -13.29 -6.97
N PRO A 211 -10.92 -14.17 -7.99
CA PRO A 211 -10.94 -15.61 -7.79
C PRO A 211 -9.73 -16.07 -6.97
N ALA A 212 -9.96 -16.97 -6.03
CA ALA A 212 -8.94 -17.46 -5.14
C ALA A 212 -9.04 -18.97 -4.99
N ASP A 213 -7.89 -19.61 -4.75
CA ASP A 213 -7.82 -21.01 -4.36
C ASP A 213 -7.11 -21.06 -3.01
N PRO A 214 -7.82 -21.12 -1.87
CA PRO A 214 -7.20 -21.09 -0.55
C PRO A 214 -6.27 -22.27 -0.29
N GLN A 215 -6.26 -23.33 -1.11
CA GLN A 215 -5.29 -24.42 -0.99
C GLN A 215 -3.99 -24.11 -1.73
N LYS A 216 -4.09 -23.56 -2.95
CA LYS A 216 -2.92 -23.23 -3.79
C LYS A 216 -2.32 -21.85 -3.49
N ASP A 217 -3.16 -20.86 -3.26
CA ASP A 217 -2.74 -19.49 -2.99
C ASP A 217 -1.86 -19.45 -1.74
N TYR A 218 -0.72 -18.79 -1.89
CA TYR A 218 0.27 -18.56 -0.84
C TYR A 218 0.72 -19.85 -0.14
N ALA A 219 0.66 -21.01 -0.80
CA ALA A 219 0.96 -22.31 -0.19
C ALA A 219 2.30 -22.32 0.55
N PHE A 220 3.32 -21.64 0.00
CA PHE A 220 4.66 -21.53 0.59
C PHE A 220 4.69 -20.90 1.99
N TYR A 221 3.75 -19.99 2.28
CA TYR A 221 3.71 -19.23 3.54
C TYR A 221 2.86 -19.91 4.61
N LYS A 222 2.23 -21.04 4.28
CA LYS A 222 1.50 -21.88 5.25
C LYS A 222 2.44 -22.78 6.05
N TYR A 223 3.65 -23.02 5.56
CA TYR A 223 4.66 -23.84 6.22
C TYR A 223 5.46 -23.05 7.27
N ASN A 224 6.10 -23.78 8.19
CA ASN A 224 6.70 -23.24 9.41
C ASN A 224 8.10 -22.60 9.21
N SER A 225 8.38 -22.00 8.05
CA SER A 225 9.64 -21.31 7.76
C SER A 225 9.73 -19.96 8.49
N PHE A 226 10.93 -19.39 8.61
CA PHE A 226 11.13 -18.07 9.21
C PHE A 226 10.32 -16.99 8.47
N ILE A 227 10.42 -16.96 7.14
CA ILE A 227 9.63 -16.04 6.30
C ILE A 227 8.14 -16.34 6.38
N GLY A 228 7.73 -17.62 6.35
CA GLY A 228 6.34 -18.03 6.51
C GLY A 228 5.74 -17.47 7.80
N LYS A 229 6.38 -17.71 8.94
CA LYS A 229 5.96 -17.15 10.25
C LYS A 229 5.89 -15.62 10.25
N MET A 230 6.90 -14.97 9.65
CA MET A 230 6.98 -13.50 9.62
C MET A 230 5.86 -12.87 8.79
N PHE A 231 5.47 -13.50 7.67
CA PHE A 231 4.53 -12.92 6.71
C PHE A 231 3.12 -13.52 6.74
N ARG A 232 2.89 -14.60 7.50
CA ARG A 232 1.57 -15.20 7.70
C ARG A 232 0.48 -14.20 8.09
N PRO A 233 0.73 -13.19 8.96
CA PRO A 233 -0.28 -12.18 9.29
C PRO A 233 -0.73 -11.30 8.11
N PHE A 234 0.02 -11.28 7.00
CA PHE A 234 -0.26 -10.45 5.81
C PHE A 234 -0.90 -11.23 4.66
N LEU A 235 -1.31 -12.49 4.90
CA LEU A 235 -2.08 -13.26 3.94
C LEU A 235 -3.48 -12.65 3.75
N PRO A 236 -4.12 -12.85 2.58
CA PRO A 236 -5.44 -12.28 2.34
C PRO A 236 -6.52 -13.00 3.15
N ALA A 237 -7.59 -12.27 3.45
CA ALA A 237 -8.84 -12.87 3.89
C ALA A 237 -9.60 -13.44 2.68
N TYR A 238 -10.02 -14.70 2.77
CA TYR A 238 -10.87 -15.34 1.78
C TYR A 238 -12.35 -15.21 2.17
N ARG A 239 -13.20 -15.09 1.16
CA ARG A 239 -14.66 -15.18 1.29
C ARG A 239 -15.15 -16.38 0.50
N GLU A 240 -15.96 -17.18 1.15
CA GLU A 240 -16.66 -18.31 0.55
C GLU A 240 -17.98 -17.82 -0.05
N LYS A 241 -18.30 -18.33 -1.24
CA LYS A 241 -19.57 -18.10 -1.91
C LYS A 241 -20.08 -19.43 -2.46
N ASN A 242 -21.29 -19.80 -2.07
CA ASN A 242 -21.97 -20.94 -2.66
C ASN A 242 -22.74 -20.46 -3.90
N ASN A 243 -22.28 -20.87 -5.08
CA ASN A 243 -22.99 -20.66 -6.34
C ASN A 243 -23.53 -22.01 -6.82
N GLN A 244 -24.83 -22.24 -6.66
CA GLN A 244 -25.53 -23.41 -7.20
C GLN A 244 -24.90 -24.76 -6.79
N GLY A 245 -24.43 -24.87 -5.54
CA GLY A 245 -23.81 -26.08 -5.00
C GLY A 245 -22.28 -26.15 -5.21
N ASN A 246 -21.71 -25.25 -6.01
CA ASN A 246 -20.26 -25.11 -6.15
C ASN A 246 -19.73 -24.06 -5.18
N LEU A 247 -18.74 -24.48 -4.39
CA LEU A 247 -18.10 -23.65 -3.39
C LEU A 247 -16.96 -22.87 -4.06
N GLU A 248 -17.19 -21.58 -4.25
CA GLU A 248 -16.22 -20.66 -4.83
C GLU A 248 -15.57 -19.82 -3.73
N PHE A 249 -14.26 -19.62 -3.84
CA PHE A 249 -13.52 -18.73 -2.97
C PHE A 249 -13.10 -17.48 -3.73
N THR A 250 -13.26 -16.34 -3.07
CA THR A 250 -12.81 -15.05 -3.58
C THR A 250 -12.00 -14.32 -2.53
N LYS A 251 -11.15 -13.39 -2.97
CA LYS A 251 -10.44 -12.44 -2.12
C LYS A 251 -10.60 -11.04 -2.68
N ASN A 252 -10.37 -10.04 -1.84
CA ASN A 252 -10.21 -8.67 -2.31
C ASN A 252 -8.72 -8.35 -2.38
N THR A 253 -8.32 -7.65 -3.43
CA THR A 253 -6.98 -7.09 -3.56
C THR A 253 -7.07 -5.57 -3.72
N PHE A 254 -5.94 -4.91 -3.51
CA PHE A 254 -5.86 -3.46 -3.46
C PHE A 254 -4.74 -3.00 -4.37
N ARG A 255 -5.10 -2.28 -5.43
CA ARG A 255 -4.15 -1.81 -6.43
C ARG A 255 -3.63 -0.44 -6.04
N ILE A 256 -2.31 -0.31 -6.01
CA ILE A 256 -1.61 0.96 -6.06
C ILE A 256 -0.93 1.08 -7.42
N ASP A 257 -0.87 2.28 -7.96
CA ASP A 257 -0.14 2.53 -9.20
C ASP A 257 1.37 2.25 -8.98
N PRO A 258 2.10 1.75 -10.00
CA PRO A 258 1.70 1.59 -11.41
C PRO A 258 0.93 0.28 -11.73
N GLY A 259 0.48 -0.48 -10.73
CA GLY A 259 -0.22 -1.76 -10.96
C GLY A 259 0.20 -2.86 -9.99
N ILE A 260 0.51 -2.48 -8.75
CA ILE A 260 0.91 -3.40 -7.68
C ILE A 260 -0.34 -3.74 -6.87
N TYR A 261 -0.65 -5.03 -6.77
CA TYR A 261 -1.80 -5.54 -6.03
C TYR A 261 -1.33 -6.08 -4.68
N LEU A 262 -1.96 -5.60 -3.62
CA LEU A 262 -1.66 -5.95 -2.23
C LEU A 262 -2.85 -6.66 -1.59
N THR A 263 -2.58 -7.48 -0.58
CA THR A 263 -3.63 -8.07 0.28
C THR A 263 -4.25 -7.01 1.20
N ASN A 264 -5.46 -7.26 1.69
CA ASN A 264 -6.15 -6.35 2.62
C ASN A 264 -5.33 -6.04 3.89
N THR A 265 -4.77 -7.09 4.51
CA THR A 265 -3.93 -6.98 5.71
C THR A 265 -2.65 -6.19 5.47
N SER A 266 -2.10 -6.28 4.25
CA SER A 266 -0.94 -5.49 3.84
C SER A 266 -1.24 -4.01 3.71
N VAL A 267 -2.43 -3.66 3.20
CA VAL A 267 -2.85 -2.26 3.09
C VAL A 267 -3.02 -1.62 4.45
N ALA A 268 -3.57 -2.35 5.44
CA ALA A 268 -3.67 -1.89 6.82
C ALA A 268 -2.30 -1.44 7.38
N ASN A 269 -1.27 -2.26 7.16
CA ASN A 269 0.09 -1.92 7.54
C ASN A 269 0.64 -0.72 6.76
N LEU A 270 0.37 -0.70 5.45
CA LEU A 270 0.93 0.28 4.54
C LEU A 270 0.48 1.72 4.86
N GLN A 271 -0.67 1.90 5.51
CA GLN A 271 -1.16 3.20 5.99
C GLN A 271 -0.14 3.92 6.90
N SER A 272 0.69 3.19 7.65
CA SER A 272 1.69 3.80 8.53
C SER A 272 2.91 4.40 7.80
N VAL A 273 3.08 4.06 6.51
CA VAL A 273 4.23 4.47 5.68
C VAL A 273 3.78 5.36 4.51
N LEU A 274 2.53 5.23 4.05
CA LEU A 274 1.95 6.10 3.04
C LEU A 274 1.62 7.49 3.57
N LEU A 275 1.47 8.44 2.65
CA LEU A 275 0.99 9.78 2.95
C LEU A 275 -0.46 9.73 3.48
N PRO A 276 -0.83 10.63 4.43
CA PRO A 276 -2.22 10.77 4.90
C PRO A 276 -3.22 11.01 3.77
N ASP A 277 -2.76 11.65 2.68
CA ASP A 277 -3.60 12.12 1.58
C ASP A 277 -3.83 11.07 0.48
N VAL A 278 -3.32 9.83 0.65
CA VAL A 278 -3.57 8.76 -0.32
C VAL A 278 -5.02 8.31 -0.20
N ALA A 279 -5.84 8.72 -1.17
CA ALA A 279 -7.26 8.41 -1.19
C ALA A 279 -7.52 6.90 -1.37
N PHE A 280 -8.53 6.40 -0.68
CA PHE A 280 -9.07 5.07 -0.94
C PHE A 280 -10.13 5.15 -2.03
N LEU A 281 -9.93 4.41 -3.11
CA LEU A 281 -10.76 4.48 -4.31
C LEU A 281 -11.58 3.19 -4.44
N VAL A 282 -12.85 3.35 -4.77
CA VAL A 282 -13.75 2.23 -5.04
C VAL A 282 -14.49 2.56 -6.33
N ASP A 283 -14.46 1.62 -7.27
CA ASP A 283 -15.23 1.70 -8.51
C ASP A 283 -16.46 0.79 -8.40
N ASP A 284 -17.59 1.39 -8.02
CA ASP A 284 -18.87 0.71 -7.99
C ASP A 284 -20.05 1.67 -8.22
N LYS A 285 -21.26 1.11 -8.26
CA LYS A 285 -22.49 1.87 -8.50
C LYS A 285 -22.77 2.95 -7.45
N VAL A 286 -22.22 2.84 -6.24
CA VAL A 286 -22.46 3.82 -5.17
C VAL A 286 -21.53 5.01 -5.36
N THR A 287 -20.23 4.77 -5.56
CA THR A 287 -19.25 5.84 -5.73
C THR A 287 -19.38 6.59 -7.04
N SER A 288 -19.81 5.91 -8.11
CA SER A 288 -20.10 6.52 -9.42
C SER A 288 -21.47 7.22 -9.50
N SER A 289 -22.35 7.03 -8.51
CA SER A 289 -23.68 7.61 -8.52
C SER A 289 -23.64 9.12 -8.28
N THR A 290 -24.51 9.85 -8.99
CA THR A 290 -24.80 11.27 -8.74
C THR A 290 -25.88 11.48 -7.68
N TYR A 291 -26.59 10.41 -7.29
CA TYR A 291 -27.63 10.46 -6.27
C TYR A 291 -27.05 10.69 -4.87
N PHE A 292 -25.90 10.08 -4.56
CA PHE A 292 -25.23 10.23 -3.28
C PHE A 292 -24.23 11.39 -3.32
N ASN A 293 -24.21 12.22 -2.28
CA ASN A 293 -23.17 13.23 -2.13
C ASN A 293 -21.84 12.63 -1.62
N GLU A 294 -20.78 13.45 -1.61
CA GLU A 294 -19.44 12.98 -1.25
C GLU A 294 -19.31 12.57 0.23
N TYR A 295 -20.10 13.15 1.14
CA TYR A 295 -20.11 12.74 2.55
C TYR A 295 -20.68 11.33 2.72
N PHE A 296 -21.77 11.01 2.02
CA PHE A 296 -22.30 9.64 1.99
C PHE A 296 -21.25 8.68 1.44
N LYS A 297 -20.63 9.02 0.29
CA LYS A 297 -19.63 8.17 -0.36
C LYS A 297 -18.39 7.98 0.52
N GLU A 298 -18.00 8.97 1.30
CA GLU A 298 -16.87 8.87 2.22
C GLU A 298 -17.15 7.91 3.37
N VAL A 299 -18.32 8.02 4.02
CA VAL A 299 -18.71 7.02 5.03
C VAL A 299 -18.83 5.62 4.42
N TYR A 300 -19.37 5.51 3.20
CA TYR A 300 -19.44 4.24 2.47
C TYR A 300 -18.05 3.64 2.23
N ARG A 301 -17.08 4.42 1.75
CA ARG A 301 -15.67 4.02 1.59
C ARG A 301 -15.06 3.55 2.92
N ASN A 302 -15.30 4.28 4.01
CA ASN A 302 -14.83 3.91 5.34
C ASN A 302 -15.45 2.59 5.82
N SER A 303 -16.71 2.33 5.50
CA SER A 303 -17.37 1.06 5.82
C SER A 303 -16.71 -0.12 5.09
N ILE A 304 -16.26 0.09 3.86
CA ILE A 304 -15.54 -0.90 3.06
C ILE A 304 -14.17 -1.16 3.67
N LEU A 305 -13.42 -0.12 4.05
CA LEU A 305 -12.15 -0.27 4.74
C LEU A 305 -12.30 -1.11 6.01
N CYS A 306 -13.34 -0.85 6.82
CA CYS A 306 -13.62 -1.60 8.03
C CYS A 306 -13.98 -3.06 7.73
N LYS A 307 -14.86 -3.32 6.76
CA LYS A 307 -15.26 -4.68 6.35
C LYS A 307 -14.11 -5.52 5.80
N ASN A 308 -13.07 -4.87 5.26
CA ASN A 308 -11.86 -5.54 4.79
C ASN A 308 -10.77 -5.65 5.88
N GLY A 309 -11.03 -5.19 7.11
CA GLY A 309 -10.07 -5.21 8.21
C GLY A 309 -8.88 -4.28 8.01
N ILE A 310 -9.01 -3.26 7.15
CA ILE A 310 -7.97 -2.25 6.93
C ILE A 310 -7.96 -1.25 8.09
N ILE A 311 -9.14 -0.86 8.53
CA ILE A 311 -9.35 -0.10 9.77
C ILE A 311 -10.18 -0.96 10.74
N ASN A 312 -10.01 -0.73 12.04
CA ASN A 312 -10.82 -1.37 13.06
C ASN A 312 -12.15 -0.60 13.26
N LEU A 313 -13.02 -1.13 14.12
CA LEU A 313 -14.33 -0.53 14.38
C LEU A 313 -14.23 0.86 15.03
N GLU A 314 -13.23 1.08 15.89
CA GLU A 314 -12.99 2.37 16.54
C GLU A 314 -12.57 3.43 15.52
N GLY A 315 -11.58 3.13 14.67
CA GLY A 315 -11.16 4.01 13.58
C GLY A 315 -12.26 4.24 12.54
N TYR A 316 -13.18 3.28 12.35
CA TYR A 316 -14.38 3.51 11.55
C TYR A 316 -15.29 4.57 12.18
N LYS A 317 -15.58 4.46 13.48
CA LYS A 317 -16.41 5.44 14.21
C LYS A 317 -15.80 6.84 14.18
N GLU A 318 -14.50 6.95 14.44
CA GLU A 318 -13.78 8.22 14.37
C GLU A 318 -13.89 8.86 12.98
N LYS A 319 -13.69 8.09 11.91
CA LYS A 319 -13.83 8.57 10.53
C LYS A 319 -15.25 8.96 10.17
N VAL A 320 -16.25 8.25 10.70
CA VAL A 320 -17.67 8.61 10.56
C VAL A 320 -17.92 9.97 11.21
N GLU A 321 -17.45 10.16 12.44
CA GLU A 321 -17.61 11.43 13.19
C GLU A 321 -16.95 12.59 12.47
N ILE A 322 -15.69 12.44 12.03
CA ILE A 322 -15.00 13.46 11.21
C ILE A 322 -15.82 13.84 9.97
N THR A 323 -16.39 12.84 9.29
CA THR A 323 -17.18 13.08 8.06
C THR A 323 -18.50 13.79 8.38
N LEU A 324 -19.18 13.40 9.46
CA LEU A 324 -20.43 14.01 9.87
C LEU A 324 -20.23 15.43 10.44
N ASP A 325 -19.13 15.69 11.14
CA ASP A 325 -18.77 17.03 11.60
C ASP A 325 -18.47 17.96 10.41
N ALA A 326 -17.78 17.44 9.39
CA ALA A 326 -17.60 18.18 8.13
C ALA A 326 -18.93 18.43 7.40
N LEU A 327 -19.87 17.48 7.46
CA LEU A 327 -21.22 17.63 6.89
C LEU A 327 -22.03 18.75 7.58
N LEU A 328 -21.83 19.01 8.88
CA LEU A 328 -22.53 20.08 9.62
C LEU A 328 -22.21 21.49 9.09
N THR A 329 -21.00 21.68 8.54
CA THR A 329 -20.51 22.97 8.05
C THR A 329 -20.47 23.05 6.51
N ALA A 330 -20.94 22.00 5.86
CA ALA A 330 -20.98 21.90 4.40
C ALA A 330 -21.92 22.96 3.80
N PRO A 331 -21.58 23.53 2.63
CA PRO A 331 -22.43 24.48 1.91
C PRO A 331 -23.56 23.75 1.15
N ILE A 332 -24.38 23.00 1.88
CA ILE A 332 -25.52 22.23 1.35
C ILE A 332 -26.84 22.69 1.98
N SER A 333 -27.96 22.35 1.36
CA SER A 333 -29.27 22.67 1.91
C SER A 333 -29.59 21.82 3.16
N GLY A 334 -30.45 22.33 4.03
CA GLY A 334 -30.93 21.55 5.19
C GLY A 334 -31.70 20.29 4.80
N GLU A 335 -32.42 20.32 3.67
CA GLU A 335 -33.07 19.13 3.12
C GLU A 335 -32.05 18.07 2.70
N GLU A 336 -30.99 18.49 1.98
CA GLU A 336 -29.90 17.61 1.56
C GLU A 336 -29.15 17.02 2.76
N PHE A 337 -28.90 17.81 3.81
CA PHE A 337 -28.31 17.33 5.06
C PHE A 337 -29.15 16.20 5.69
N VAL A 338 -30.46 16.43 5.87
CA VAL A 338 -31.37 15.45 6.46
C VAL A 338 -31.49 14.20 5.59
N GLN A 339 -31.56 14.37 4.28
CA GLN A 339 -31.61 13.27 3.33
C GLN A 339 -30.34 12.41 3.40
N THR A 340 -29.16 13.04 3.49
CA THR A 340 -27.87 12.33 3.66
C THR A 340 -27.87 11.46 4.91
N LEU A 341 -28.31 11.99 6.06
CA LEU A 341 -28.39 11.20 7.31
C LEU A 341 -29.38 10.04 7.21
N ARG A 342 -30.53 10.24 6.56
CA ARG A 342 -31.52 9.18 6.33
C ARG A 342 -30.95 8.07 5.46
N GLU A 343 -30.21 8.42 4.41
CA GLU A 343 -29.56 7.46 3.52
C GLU A 343 -28.45 6.70 4.23
N LEU A 344 -27.57 7.38 4.97
CA LEU A 344 -26.53 6.75 5.76
C LEU A 344 -27.13 5.72 6.73
N LYS A 345 -28.25 6.03 7.38
CA LYS A 345 -28.98 5.07 8.21
C LYS A 345 -29.59 3.92 7.40
N LYS A 346 -30.25 4.22 6.28
CA LYS A 346 -30.92 3.23 5.41
C LYS A 346 -29.92 2.18 4.89
N TYR A 347 -28.69 2.59 4.59
CA TYR A 347 -27.62 1.71 4.14
C TYR A 347 -26.82 1.06 5.30
N HIS A 348 -27.30 1.20 6.53
CA HIS A 348 -26.66 0.68 7.75
C HIS A 348 -25.20 1.14 7.91
N LEU A 349 -24.91 2.36 7.47
CA LEU A 349 -23.59 2.98 7.61
C LEU A 349 -23.45 3.69 8.95
N ILE A 350 -24.54 4.24 9.47
CA ILE A 350 -24.62 4.86 10.80
C ILE A 350 -25.82 4.33 11.59
N THR A 351 -25.80 4.51 12.91
CA THR A 351 -26.90 4.13 13.80
C THR A 351 -27.94 5.23 13.90
N GLN A 352 -29.12 4.91 14.47
CA GLN A 352 -30.13 5.92 14.77
C GLN A 352 -29.62 6.99 15.76
N GLN A 353 -28.70 6.63 16.66
CA GLN A 353 -28.11 7.57 17.61
C GLN A 353 -27.37 8.70 16.89
N TYR A 354 -26.53 8.37 15.90
CA TYR A 354 -25.84 9.36 15.07
C TYR A 354 -26.83 10.30 14.36
N VAL A 355 -27.92 9.75 13.80
CA VAL A 355 -28.95 10.58 13.14
C VAL A 355 -29.54 11.59 14.10
N THR A 356 -29.94 11.16 15.31
CA THR A 356 -30.54 12.04 16.32
C THR A 356 -29.55 13.12 16.76
N GLU A 357 -28.31 12.73 17.11
CA GLU A 357 -27.28 13.63 17.60
C GLU A 357 -26.92 14.71 16.57
N TYR A 358 -26.63 14.33 15.33
CA TYR A 358 -26.20 15.27 14.30
C TYR A 358 -27.35 16.13 13.78
N THR A 359 -28.59 15.65 13.81
CA THR A 359 -29.76 16.49 13.55
C THR A 359 -29.90 17.58 14.61
N GLN A 360 -29.66 17.26 15.88
CA GLN A 360 -29.70 18.25 16.97
C GLN A 360 -28.56 19.28 16.82
N LYS A 361 -27.32 18.82 16.59
CA LYS A 361 -26.17 19.72 16.36
C LYS A 361 -26.42 20.69 15.19
N TYR A 362 -26.97 20.19 14.08
CA TYR A 362 -27.27 21.01 12.91
C TYR A 362 -28.30 22.11 13.20
N ARG A 363 -29.32 21.82 14.02
CA ARG A 363 -30.31 22.82 14.43
C ARG A 363 -29.68 23.91 15.27
N THR A 364 -28.88 23.56 16.29
CA THR A 364 -28.20 24.54 17.15
C THR A 364 -27.33 25.49 16.32
N ILE A 365 -26.49 24.94 15.44
CA ILE A 365 -25.58 25.74 14.59
C ILE A 365 -26.34 26.73 13.70
N ASN A 366 -27.50 26.36 13.17
CA ASN A 366 -28.25 27.24 12.28
C ASN A 366 -29.16 28.21 13.03
N MET A 367 -29.62 27.88 14.24
CA MET A 367 -30.32 28.84 15.11
C MET A 367 -29.34 29.95 15.56
N ASP A 368 -28.09 29.60 15.87
CA ASP A 368 -27.04 30.56 16.24
C ASP A 368 -26.60 31.49 15.09
N LYS A 369 -26.91 31.15 13.83
CA LYS A 369 -26.65 32.02 12.66
C LYS A 369 -27.79 32.99 12.35
N THR A 370 -28.96 32.77 12.95
CA THR A 370 -30.17 33.57 12.68
C THR A 370 -30.44 34.61 13.77
N ASN A 371 -29.76 34.49 14.92
CA ASN A 371 -29.66 35.49 15.98
C ASN A 371 -28.34 36.26 15.81
#